data_AF-A0A2T5CCW2-F1
#
_entry.id   AF-A0A2T5CCW2-F1
#
_cell.length_a   1.000
_cell.length_b   1.000
_cell.length_c   1.000
_cell.angle_alpha   90.00
_cell.angle_beta   90.00
_cell.angle_gamma   90.00
#
_symmetry.space_group_name_H-M   'P 1'
#
loop_
_entity.id
_entity.type
_entity.pdbx_description
1 polymer ?
#
loop_
_entity_poly.entity_id
_entity_poly.type
_entity_poly.pdbx_seq_one_letter_code
_entity_poly.pdbx_strand_id
1 'polypeptide(L)'
;MVSLGFVSSSDRCPDHVRHVRVLPGDASSATFTPAGVEIAPDHLGRTRWLLTWYVPDRITIETWTRRMASQLHVLAWNPWCLDVESLERTMGLPADRALLLWGEPFWSVYPADSRNDIVVYLIVGEHRRLIYQAVRHWEARFTHVRFATEHDLDGASSGQQ
;
A
#
# COMPACT_ATOMS: atom_id res chain seq x y z
N MET A 1 8.44 6.49 12.85
CA MET A 1 8.71 5.11 12.34
C MET A 1 7.61 4.72 11.35
N VAL A 2 7.72 3.61 10.62
CA VAL A 2 6.62 3.05 9.81
C VAL A 2 6.19 1.72 10.41
N SER A 3 4.93 1.65 10.83
CA SER A 3 4.28 0.46 11.40
C SER A 3 3.35 -0.17 10.37
N LEU A 4 3.63 -1.40 9.99
CA LEU A 4 2.86 -2.18 9.04
C LEU A 4 1.81 -3.03 9.76
N GLY A 5 0.58 -3.02 9.26
CA GLY A 5 -0.52 -3.84 9.73
C GLY A 5 -1.19 -4.61 8.58
N PHE A 6 -1.99 -5.61 8.91
CA PHE A 6 -2.75 -6.40 7.93
C PHE A 6 -4.26 -6.24 8.13
N VAL A 7 -4.97 -6.26 7.01
CA VAL A 7 -6.44 -6.29 6.94
C VAL A 7 -6.85 -7.27 5.84
N SER A 8 -7.89 -8.07 6.06
CA SER A 8 -8.34 -9.06 5.06
C SER A 8 -8.98 -8.43 3.84
N SER A 9 -9.66 -7.29 3.99
CA SER A 9 -10.29 -6.57 2.89
C SER A 9 -10.24 -5.07 3.10
N SER A 10 -10.51 -4.32 2.03
CA SER A 10 -10.66 -2.86 2.05
C SER A 10 -11.60 -2.40 3.18
N ASP A 11 -12.68 -3.13 3.42
CA ASP A 11 -13.77 -2.69 4.30
C ASP A 11 -13.47 -2.88 5.77
N ARG A 12 -12.45 -3.69 6.04
CA ARG A 12 -11.86 -3.90 7.35
C ARG A 12 -10.82 -2.83 7.69
N CYS A 13 -10.42 -1.99 6.73
CA CYS A 13 -9.65 -0.78 7.05
C CYS A 13 -10.49 0.17 7.93
N PRO A 14 -9.90 0.73 8.99
CA PRO A 14 -10.54 1.79 9.77
C PRO A 14 -10.99 2.97 8.89
N ASP A 15 -12.11 3.59 9.21
CA ASP A 15 -12.75 4.58 8.32
C ASP A 15 -11.91 5.84 8.05
N HIS A 16 -10.96 6.15 8.92
CA HIS A 16 -10.05 7.29 8.74
C HIS A 16 -8.83 6.95 7.88
N VAL A 17 -8.62 5.68 7.51
CA VAL A 17 -7.51 5.23 6.67
C VAL A 17 -7.75 5.62 5.22
N ARG A 18 -6.73 6.17 4.57
CA ARG A 18 -6.77 6.52 3.15
C ARG A 18 -6.45 5.30 2.29
N HIS A 19 -7.15 5.13 1.18
CA HIS A 19 -6.96 3.96 0.31
C HIS A 19 -5.99 4.28 -0.82
N VAL A 20 -5.10 3.35 -1.10
CA VAL A 20 -4.13 3.47 -2.18
C VAL A 20 -4.23 2.22 -3.05
N ARG A 21 -4.48 2.43 -4.35
CA ARG A 21 -4.48 1.36 -5.35
C ARG A 21 -3.54 1.69 -6.50
N VAL A 22 -3.05 0.67 -7.16
CA VAL A 22 -2.16 0.77 -8.32
C VAL A 22 -2.88 0.16 -9.51
N LEU A 23 -3.06 0.93 -10.58
CA LEU A 23 -3.74 0.51 -11.80
C LEU A 23 -2.84 0.69 -13.04
N PRO A 24 -3.08 -0.03 -14.14
CA PRO A 24 -2.42 0.24 -15.40
C PRO A 24 -2.73 1.67 -15.88
N GLY A 25 -1.70 2.38 -16.32
CA GLY A 25 -1.78 3.71 -16.90
C GLY A 25 -1.47 3.68 -18.39
N ASP A 26 -2.04 4.62 -19.15
CA ASP A 26 -1.69 4.81 -20.56
C ASP A 26 -0.72 5.99 -20.71
N ALA A 27 0.57 5.66 -20.73
CA ALA A 27 1.65 6.64 -20.90
C ALA A 27 1.65 7.32 -22.27
N SER A 28 0.96 6.75 -23.26
CA SER A 28 0.88 7.31 -24.62
C SER A 28 -0.12 8.46 -24.71
N SER A 29 -0.94 8.66 -23.67
CA SER A 29 -1.87 9.78 -23.58
C SER A 29 -1.15 11.09 -23.27
N ALA A 30 -1.40 12.11 -24.09
CA ALA A 30 -0.88 13.47 -23.88
C ALA A 30 -1.36 14.12 -22.58
N THR A 31 -2.41 13.58 -21.95
CA THR A 31 -2.97 14.06 -20.68
C THR A 31 -2.73 13.08 -19.54
N PHE A 32 -1.74 12.19 -19.66
CA PHE A 32 -1.45 11.19 -18.63
C PHE A 32 -1.12 11.83 -17.28
N THR A 33 -1.98 11.61 -16.29
CA THR A 33 -1.73 11.94 -14.89
C THR A 33 -1.32 10.68 -14.14
N PRO A 34 -0.14 10.65 -13.50
CA PRO A 34 0.36 9.45 -12.83
C PRO A 34 -0.41 9.13 -11.55
N ALA A 35 -1.20 10.07 -11.04
CA ALA A 35 -2.03 9.87 -9.86
C ALA A 35 -3.35 10.64 -9.98
N GLY A 36 -4.42 10.04 -9.46
CA GLY A 36 -5.71 10.67 -9.24
C GLY A 36 -6.12 10.50 -7.78
N VAL A 37 -6.64 11.57 -7.16
CA VAL A 37 -7.26 11.52 -5.84
C VAL A 37 -8.75 11.74 -6.02
N GLU A 38 -9.54 10.82 -5.50
CA GLU A 38 -10.99 10.87 -5.57
C GLU A 38 -11.63 10.48 -4.23
N ILE A 39 -12.90 10.83 -4.11
CA ILE A 39 -13.76 10.39 -3.02
C ILE A 39 -14.78 9.42 -3.64
N ALA A 40 -14.71 8.15 -3.26
CA ALA A 40 -15.54 7.10 -3.84
C ALA A 40 -16.24 6.26 -2.75
N PRO A 41 -17.48 5.78 -2.97
CA PRO A 41 -18.11 4.84 -2.06
C PRO A 41 -17.41 3.48 -2.11
N ASP A 42 -17.24 2.85 -0.95
CA ASP A 42 -16.88 1.43 -0.86
C ASP A 42 -18.10 0.54 -1.17
N HIS A 43 -17.91 -0.78 -1.15
CA HIS A 43 -18.98 -1.72 -1.47
C HIS A 43 -20.12 -1.75 -0.42
N LEU A 44 -19.90 -1.15 0.75
CA LEU A 44 -20.90 -0.95 1.80
C LEU A 44 -21.55 0.46 1.72
N GLY A 45 -21.20 1.25 0.71
CA GLY A 45 -21.71 2.61 0.51
C GLY A 45 -21.02 3.69 1.37
N ARG A 46 -19.93 3.36 2.08
CA ARG A 46 -19.17 4.35 2.86
C ARG A 46 -18.24 5.13 1.97
N THR A 47 -18.28 6.44 2.08
CA THR A 47 -17.43 7.34 1.31
C THR A 47 -15.99 7.31 1.81
N ARG A 48 -15.02 7.01 0.94
CA ARG A 48 -13.60 6.90 1.27
C ARG A 48 -12.73 7.72 0.32
N TRP A 49 -11.63 8.23 0.85
CA TRP A 49 -10.58 8.87 0.06
C TRP A 49 -9.70 7.81 -0.59
N LEU A 50 -9.53 7.93 -1.90
CA LEU A 50 -8.79 6.97 -2.73
C LEU A 50 -7.72 7.70 -3.54
N LEU A 51 -6.50 7.23 -3.45
CA LEU A 51 -5.41 7.55 -4.37
C LEU A 51 -5.25 6.39 -5.34
N THR A 52 -5.44 6.68 -6.62
CA THR A 52 -5.14 5.76 -7.71
C THR A 52 -3.81 6.17 -8.30
N TRP A 53 -2.81 5.30 -8.24
CA TRP A 53 -1.55 5.47 -8.93
C TRP A 53 -1.59 4.73 -10.26
N TYR A 54 -1.44 5.45 -11.36
CA TYR A 54 -1.45 4.88 -12.71
C TYR A 54 -0.01 4.55 -13.14
N VAL A 55 0.23 3.27 -13.45
CA VAL A 55 1.54 2.75 -13.81
C VAL A 55 1.67 2.69 -15.32
N PRO A 56 2.50 3.54 -15.94
CA PRO A 56 2.64 3.60 -17.39
C PRO A 56 3.26 2.33 -17.98
N ASP A 57 4.24 1.76 -17.28
CA ASP A 57 4.92 0.53 -17.66
C ASP A 57 5.60 -0.11 -16.43
N ARG A 58 5.96 -1.39 -16.55
CA ARG A 58 6.65 -2.15 -15.49
C ARG A 58 8.16 -1.93 -15.47
N ILE A 59 8.73 -1.40 -16.55
CA ILE A 59 10.18 -1.25 -16.73
C ILE A 59 10.69 -0.13 -15.81
N THR A 60 9.88 0.89 -15.59
CA THR A 60 10.22 2.08 -14.81
C THR A 60 9.81 1.99 -13.34
N ILE A 61 9.72 0.78 -12.79
CA ILE A 61 9.21 0.54 -11.43
C ILE A 61 9.87 1.38 -10.35
N GLU A 62 11.20 1.44 -10.34
CA GLU A 62 11.93 2.24 -9.37
C GLU A 62 11.54 3.73 -9.45
N THR A 63 11.32 4.25 -10.65
CA THR A 63 10.99 5.67 -10.85
C THR A 63 9.59 5.98 -10.32
N TRP A 64 8.58 5.19 -10.67
CA TRP A 64 7.21 5.53 -10.27
C TRP A 64 6.92 5.22 -8.81
N THR A 65 7.56 4.20 -8.23
CA THR A 65 7.44 3.87 -6.80
C THR A 65 8.06 4.94 -5.92
N ARG A 66 9.24 5.47 -6.28
CA ARG A 66 9.84 6.61 -5.59
C ARG A 66 8.96 7.85 -5.66
N ARG A 67 8.39 8.15 -6.84
CA ARG A 67 7.43 9.26 -7.00
C ARG A 67 6.19 9.07 -6.14
N MET A 68 5.65 7.86 -6.10
CA MET A 68 4.50 7.50 -5.26
C MET A 68 4.80 7.74 -3.78
N ALA A 69 5.98 7.31 -3.31
CA ALA A 69 6.44 7.56 -1.95
C ALA A 69 6.51 9.06 -1.63
N SER A 70 7.11 9.86 -2.52
CA SER A 70 7.15 11.33 -2.35
C SER A 70 5.76 11.96 -2.32
N GLN A 71 4.84 11.52 -3.20
CA GLN A 71 3.48 12.05 -3.24
C GLN A 71 2.68 11.70 -1.99
N LEU A 72 2.73 10.46 -1.52
CA LEU A 72 2.06 10.05 -0.27
C LEU A 72 2.60 10.82 0.94
N HIS A 73 3.90 11.13 0.95
CA HIS A 73 4.48 11.97 1.98
C HIS A 73 3.96 13.42 1.93
N VAL A 74 3.95 14.04 0.74
CA VAL A 74 3.46 15.43 0.55
C VAL A 74 1.98 15.56 0.92
N LEU A 75 1.17 14.53 0.62
CA LEU A 75 -0.24 14.49 1.01
C LEU A 75 -0.45 14.36 2.53
N ALA A 76 0.62 14.05 3.29
CA ALA A 76 0.57 13.77 4.72
C ALA A 76 -0.49 12.71 5.07
N TRP A 77 -0.66 11.71 4.19
CA TRP A 77 -1.59 10.61 4.43
C TRP A 77 -1.01 9.68 5.48
N ASN A 78 -1.51 9.80 6.70
CA ASN A 78 -1.21 8.90 7.81
C ASN A 78 -2.47 8.79 8.68
N PRO A 79 -3.12 7.61 8.76
CA PRO A 79 -2.75 6.32 8.16
C PRO A 79 -3.25 6.10 6.72
N TRP A 80 -2.67 5.12 6.02
CA TRP A 80 -3.12 4.68 4.70
C TRP A 80 -3.05 3.15 4.53
N CYS A 81 -3.75 2.62 3.53
CA CYS A 81 -3.73 1.20 3.19
C CYS A 81 -3.41 0.98 1.71
N LEU A 82 -2.64 -0.06 1.42
CA LEU A 82 -2.33 -0.51 0.07
C LEU A 82 -3.22 -1.68 -0.32
N ASP A 83 -3.93 -1.53 -1.44
CA ASP A 83 -4.58 -2.64 -2.13
C ASP A 83 -3.53 -3.49 -2.86
N VAL A 84 -3.11 -4.59 -2.23
CA VAL A 84 -2.09 -5.50 -2.76
C VAL A 84 -2.59 -6.21 -4.02
N GLU A 85 -3.88 -6.50 -4.12
CA GLU A 85 -4.45 -7.16 -5.30
C GLU A 85 -4.35 -6.26 -6.53
N SER A 86 -4.61 -4.94 -6.38
CA SER A 86 -4.42 -3.98 -7.47
C SER A 86 -2.98 -3.94 -7.97
N LEU A 87 -2.01 -4.00 -7.06
CA LEU A 87 -0.59 -4.05 -7.37
C LEU A 87 -0.22 -5.34 -8.10
N GLU A 88 -0.69 -6.48 -7.59
CA GLU A 88 -0.50 -7.82 -8.17
C GLU A 88 -0.97 -7.86 -9.62
N ARG A 89 -2.22 -7.47 -9.86
CA ARG A 89 -2.85 -7.45 -11.19
C ARG A 89 -2.11 -6.52 -12.15
N THR A 90 -1.75 -5.32 -11.69
CA THR A 90 -1.03 -4.34 -12.51
C THR A 90 0.37 -4.85 -12.89
N MET A 91 1.06 -5.48 -11.95
CA MET A 91 2.41 -6.01 -12.15
C MET A 91 2.43 -7.39 -12.79
N GLY A 92 1.30 -8.10 -12.85
CA GLY A 92 1.20 -9.45 -13.42
C GLY A 92 2.17 -10.44 -12.76
N LEU A 93 2.37 -10.29 -11.46
CA LEU A 93 3.31 -11.06 -10.63
C LEU A 93 2.60 -11.46 -9.34
N PRO A 94 2.94 -12.59 -8.71
CA PRO A 94 2.40 -12.97 -7.41
C PRO A 94 2.64 -11.91 -6.34
N ALA A 95 1.76 -11.85 -5.33
CA ALA A 95 1.73 -10.80 -4.31
C ALA A 95 3.09 -10.54 -3.62
N ASP A 96 3.83 -11.59 -3.23
CA ASP A 96 5.16 -11.45 -2.62
C ASP A 96 6.16 -10.77 -3.56
N ARG A 97 6.20 -11.17 -4.84
CA ARG A 97 7.11 -10.62 -5.84
C ARG A 97 6.74 -9.20 -6.23
N ALA A 98 5.45 -8.94 -6.42
CA ALA A 98 4.94 -7.59 -6.69
C ALA A 98 5.31 -6.63 -5.54
N LEU A 99 5.07 -7.05 -4.29
CA LEU A 99 5.43 -6.26 -3.12
C LEU A 99 6.94 -6.05 -3.01
N LEU A 100 7.77 -7.09 -3.16
CA LEU A 100 9.22 -6.92 -3.08
C LEU A 100 9.73 -5.90 -4.13
N LEU A 101 9.31 -6.05 -5.38
CA LEU A 101 9.72 -5.14 -6.46
C LEU A 101 9.22 -3.70 -6.25
N TRP A 102 8.01 -3.53 -5.72
CA TRP A 102 7.45 -2.21 -5.40
C TRP A 102 8.10 -1.58 -4.15
N GLY A 103 8.20 -2.37 -3.09
CA GLY A 103 8.55 -1.93 -1.74
C GLY A 103 10.02 -1.57 -1.61
N GLU A 104 10.92 -2.27 -2.29
CA GLU A 104 12.36 -1.98 -2.27
C GLU A 104 12.67 -0.50 -2.60
N PRO A 105 12.32 0.02 -3.78
CA PRO A 105 12.52 1.43 -4.10
C PRO A 105 11.60 2.36 -3.30
N PHE A 106 10.37 1.95 -2.97
CA PHE A 106 9.43 2.77 -2.20
C PHE A 106 9.96 3.08 -0.79
N TRP A 107 10.25 2.05 0.02
CA TRP A 107 10.73 2.20 1.39
C TRP A 107 12.12 2.83 1.46
N SER A 108 12.94 2.72 0.41
CA SER A 108 14.25 3.37 0.37
C SER A 108 14.20 4.91 0.41
N VAL A 109 13.07 5.51 -0.01
CA VAL A 109 12.89 6.97 -0.03
C VAL A 109 11.71 7.45 0.79
N TYR A 110 10.81 6.55 1.21
CA TYR A 110 9.65 6.94 1.99
C TYR A 110 10.11 7.40 3.38
N PRO A 111 9.88 8.66 3.75
CA PRO A 111 10.42 9.20 4.99
C PRO A 111 9.65 8.62 6.17
N ALA A 112 10.37 7.99 7.09
CA ALA A 112 9.86 7.82 8.44
C ALA A 112 10.06 9.14 9.18
N ASP A 113 9.01 9.95 9.29
CA ASP A 113 9.09 11.14 10.13
C ASP A 113 9.41 10.70 11.57
N SER A 114 10.41 11.34 12.16
CA SER A 114 10.78 11.16 13.57
C SER A 114 9.69 11.64 14.54
N ARG A 115 8.74 12.46 14.07
CA ARG A 115 7.71 13.08 14.91
C ARG A 115 6.43 12.27 15.03
N ASN A 116 6.08 11.48 14.01
CA ASN A 116 4.85 10.70 13.99
C ASN A 116 5.12 9.29 13.44
N ASP A 117 4.57 8.28 14.12
CA ASP A 117 4.54 6.94 13.57
C ASP A 117 3.51 6.86 12.44
N ILE A 118 3.96 6.38 11.29
CA ILE A 118 3.15 6.21 10.09
C ILE A 118 2.61 4.80 10.10
N VAL A 119 1.28 4.66 10.09
CA VAL A 119 0.64 3.35 10.01
C VAL A 119 0.24 3.06 8.57
N VAL A 120 0.75 1.94 8.05
CA VAL A 120 0.43 1.44 6.70
C VAL A 120 -0.19 0.06 6.80
N TYR A 121 -1.42 -0.08 6.32
CA TYR A 121 -2.08 -1.38 6.25
C TYR A 121 -1.86 -2.01 4.87
N LEU A 122 -1.57 -3.31 4.82
CA LEU A 122 -1.63 -4.08 3.58
C LEU A 122 -2.96 -4.85 3.56
N ILE A 123 -3.74 -4.65 2.50
CA ILE A 123 -4.94 -5.45 2.27
C ILE A 123 -4.49 -6.81 1.74
N VAL A 124 -4.50 -7.82 2.61
CA VAL A 124 -3.82 -9.09 2.35
C VAL A 124 -4.67 -10.14 1.64
N GLY A 125 -6.00 -10.08 1.78
CA GLY A 125 -6.90 -11.13 1.31
C GLY A 125 -6.42 -12.53 1.72
N GLU A 126 -6.50 -13.47 0.78
CA GLU A 126 -6.04 -14.85 0.99
C GLU A 126 -4.50 -15.01 0.93
N HIS A 127 -3.76 -13.95 0.57
CA HIS A 127 -2.31 -14.01 0.32
C HIS A 127 -1.45 -13.66 1.55
N ARG A 128 -2.05 -13.63 2.75
CA ARG A 128 -1.41 -13.22 4.01
C ARG A 128 -0.02 -13.80 4.22
N ARG A 129 0.16 -15.12 4.04
CA ARG A 129 1.45 -15.79 4.28
C ARG A 129 2.55 -15.27 3.34
N LEU A 130 2.23 -15.08 2.06
CA LEU A 130 3.16 -14.59 1.05
C LEU A 130 3.51 -13.11 1.31
N ILE A 131 2.50 -12.31 1.65
CA ILE A 131 2.68 -10.90 1.97
C ILE A 131 3.56 -10.73 3.23
N TYR A 132 3.37 -11.57 4.24
CA TYR A 132 4.21 -11.55 5.44
C TYR A 132 5.68 -11.83 5.13
N GLN A 133 5.99 -12.69 4.15
CA GLN A 133 7.39 -12.91 3.74
C GLN A 133 8.02 -11.65 3.14
N ALA A 134 7.28 -10.89 2.33
CA ALA A 134 7.75 -9.60 1.82
C ALA A 134 7.95 -8.58 2.95
N VAL A 135 7.03 -8.54 3.92
CA VAL A 135 7.18 -7.67 5.11
C VAL A 135 8.44 -8.02 5.90
N ARG A 136 8.68 -9.30 6.20
CA ARG A 136 9.90 -9.75 6.90
C ARG A 136 11.18 -9.35 6.16
N HIS A 137 11.14 -9.39 4.83
CA HIS A 137 12.25 -8.90 4.01
C HIS A 137 12.49 -7.40 4.22
N TRP A 138 11.44 -6.59 4.18
CA TRP A 138 11.55 -5.15 4.42
C TRP A 138 12.01 -4.83 5.83
N GLU A 139 11.53 -5.51 6.87
CA GLU A 139 11.99 -5.31 8.25
C GLU A 139 13.50 -5.55 8.41
N ALA A 140 14.02 -6.59 7.75
CA ALA A 140 15.43 -6.92 7.77
C ALA A 140 16.29 -5.88 7.03
N ARG A 141 15.71 -5.19 6.05
CA ARG A 141 16.43 -4.26 5.15
C ARG A 141 16.30 -2.80 5.53
N PHE A 142 15.15 -2.38 6.04
CA PHE A 142 14.83 -0.99 6.36
C PHE A 142 14.60 -0.86 7.87
N THR A 143 15.49 -0.15 8.55
CA THR A 143 15.44 0.02 10.02
C THR A 143 14.20 0.75 10.53
N HIS A 144 13.55 1.51 9.64
CA HIS A 144 12.38 2.32 9.96
C HIS A 144 11.05 1.64 9.65
N VAL A 145 11.05 0.44 9.06
CA VAL A 145 9.85 -0.33 8.72
C VAL A 145 9.72 -1.51 9.67
N ARG A 146 8.58 -1.63 10.36
CA ARG A 146 8.32 -2.72 11.30
C ARG A 146 6.90 -3.22 11.15
N PHE A 147 6.70 -4.54 11.29
CA PHE A 147 5.37 -5.10 11.46
C PHE A 147 4.91 -4.88 12.91
N ALA A 148 3.69 -4.38 13.07
CA ALA A 148 3.09 -4.05 14.35
C ALA A 148 1.84 -4.92 14.56
N THR A 149 1.89 -5.87 15.49
CA THR A 149 0.80 -6.82 15.75
C THR A 149 -0.48 -6.11 16.21
N GLU A 150 -0.36 -4.97 16.89
CA GLU A 150 -1.47 -4.09 17.25
C GLU A 150 -2.23 -3.50 16.06
N HIS A 151 -1.66 -3.56 14.85
CA HIS A 151 -2.28 -3.13 13.60
C HIS A 151 -2.68 -4.31 12.70
N ASP A 152 -2.58 -5.55 13.18
CA ASP A 152 -3.06 -6.74 12.50
C ASP A 152 -4.54 -6.99 12.82
N LEU A 153 -5.42 -6.37 12.06
CA LEU A 153 -6.87 -6.46 12.25
C LEU A 153 -7.47 -7.74 11.66
N ASP A 154 -6.64 -8.54 11.01
CA ASP A 154 -7.00 -9.80 10.39
C ASP A 154 -6.72 -10.98 11.34
N GLY A 155 -5.60 -10.93 12.09
CA GLY A 155 -5.25 -11.92 13.11
C GLY A 155 -6.16 -11.94 14.35
N ALA A 156 -6.88 -10.85 14.63
CA ALA A 156 -7.81 -10.76 15.76
C ALA A 156 -9.10 -11.60 15.58
N SER A 157 -9.35 -12.12 14.38
CA SER A 157 -10.57 -12.85 14.03
C SER A 157 -10.54 -14.34 14.38
N SER A 158 -9.40 -14.88 14.84
CA SER A 158 -9.24 -16.32 15.15
C SER A 158 -9.58 -16.69 16.60
N GLY A 159 -10.24 -15.80 17.34
CA GLY A 159 -10.41 -15.89 18.80
C GLY A 159 -11.84 -15.86 19.32
N GLN A 160 -12.85 -16.21 18.52
CA GLN A 160 -14.18 -16.54 19.04
C GLN A 160 -14.65 -17.87 18.43
N GLN A 161 -14.56 -18.89 19.27
CA GLN A 161 -15.17 -20.22 19.12
C GLN A 161 -16.69 -20.12 19.16
#